data_AF-A0A944S8F6-F1
#
_entry.id   AF-A0A944S8F6-F1
#
_cell.length_a   1.000
_cell.length_b   1.000
_cell.length_c   1.000
_cell.angle_alpha   90.00
_cell.angle_beta   90.00
_cell.angle_gamma   90.00
#
_symmetry.space_group_name_H-M   'P 1'
#
loop_
_entity.id
_entity.type
_entity.pdbx_description
1 polymer ?
#
loop_
_entity_poly.entity_id
_entity_poly.type
_entity_poly.pdbx_seq_one_letter_code
_entity_poly.pdbx_strand_id
1 'polypeptide(L)'
;MNIAEQAAELGIDQGYWDIKGEWHQLSDERLVEIIEMLANDNIDKNRDQKKEDYFSDIPKLGWQGESAQRRIWGVQLHLYTLRSRENEGIGDFADLAIFTKLAKQMGASLVGLNPLHALFPQAPEHANPYYPSSRKALNPLYLRIAEIAEFNTEEAKDIYRDYYSQSTQNRIKQLRDSAEVDYSGVSAFKLPIFEQLFKVIYSKSGGARRAEFAEFINSEKDRALTKFAIFSALSEKFSEQNWQQWPEQYRRPESISVEELLPQLQERIHFHLYLQWLAQQQLSAAAKDMLYLDMAVGNDPAGADGWIDQDSYVNSVEFGAPPDDFSINGQCWGMHPLNPQQLIKDSYRSFTEVVLANMQFATALRIDHAMALNRLYWIPDSSRAAEGTYIHYPEQELLQILRQQSIANHCLLIGEDLGTVPDGFSQRINESGILSYKLFWFQRYPDGLYKRPELWEESALATLGSHDIYTFAGFWNSTSEHEHNLIIDALRDQQLWSEIDTKTDETERVFAALVALHRFIARTPSRVMMVNLDDLLL
;
A
#
# COMPACT_ATOMS: atom_id res chain seq x y z
N MET A 1 15.46 -38.41 3.13
CA MET A 1 14.44 -37.62 2.42
C MET A 1 15.09 -37.16 1.13
N ASN A 2 14.47 -37.38 -0.01
CA ASN A 2 14.96 -36.85 -1.29
C ASN A 2 14.77 -35.31 -1.30
N ILE A 3 15.59 -34.55 -2.05
CA ILE A 3 15.53 -33.08 -2.13
C ILE A 3 14.11 -32.61 -2.48
N ALA A 4 13.44 -33.30 -3.41
CA ALA A 4 12.05 -33.00 -3.79
C ALA A 4 11.04 -33.15 -2.63
N GLU A 5 11.25 -34.13 -1.75
CA GLU A 5 10.41 -34.34 -0.55
C GLU A 5 10.67 -33.23 0.49
N GLN A 6 11.94 -32.84 0.68
CA GLN A 6 12.32 -31.73 1.56
C GLN A 6 11.75 -30.40 1.07
N ALA A 7 11.83 -30.14 -0.23
CA ALA A 7 11.25 -28.96 -0.86
C ALA A 7 9.73 -28.91 -0.63
N ALA A 8 9.03 -30.02 -0.84
CA ALA A 8 7.59 -30.10 -0.62
C ALA A 8 7.20 -29.87 0.85
N GLU A 9 7.94 -30.41 1.82
CA GLU A 9 7.69 -30.17 3.26
C GLU A 9 7.86 -28.70 3.66
N LEU A 10 8.73 -27.97 2.97
CA LEU A 10 8.96 -26.55 3.19
C LEU A 10 8.07 -25.64 2.33
N GLY A 11 7.17 -26.21 1.52
CA GLY A 11 6.29 -25.46 0.64
C GLY A 11 7.00 -24.82 -0.54
N ILE A 12 8.04 -25.44 -1.08
CA ILE A 12 8.79 -24.96 -2.24
C ILE A 12 8.26 -25.68 -3.49
N ASP A 13 7.77 -24.93 -4.47
CA ASP A 13 7.43 -25.50 -5.78
C ASP A 13 8.71 -25.91 -6.52
N GLN A 14 8.70 -27.09 -7.13
CA GLN A 14 9.84 -27.64 -7.88
C GLN A 14 10.03 -26.99 -9.26
N GLY A 15 9.18 -26.03 -9.59
CA GLY A 15 9.07 -25.41 -10.89
C GLY A 15 7.86 -24.50 -10.93
N TYR A 16 7.60 -23.86 -12.06
CA TYR A 16 6.42 -23.04 -12.24
C TYR A 16 5.86 -23.19 -13.65
N TRP A 17 4.55 -22.94 -13.76
CA TRP A 17 3.90 -22.73 -15.05
C TRP A 17 3.99 -21.24 -15.39
N ASP A 18 4.45 -20.92 -16.59
CA ASP A 18 4.38 -19.56 -17.10
C ASP A 18 2.98 -19.21 -17.62
N ILE A 19 2.79 -17.96 -18.05
CA ILE A 19 1.50 -17.47 -18.56
C ILE A 19 1.06 -18.17 -19.86
N LYS A 20 1.97 -18.85 -20.56
CA LYS A 20 1.70 -19.62 -21.78
C LYS A 20 1.36 -21.09 -21.48
N GLY A 21 1.42 -21.48 -20.21
CA GLY A 21 1.20 -22.86 -19.78
C GLY A 21 2.38 -23.77 -20.10
N GLU A 22 3.60 -23.24 -20.20
CA GLU A 22 4.82 -24.04 -20.26
C GLU A 22 5.39 -24.28 -18.86
N TRP A 23 5.84 -25.51 -18.58
CA TRP A 23 6.42 -25.89 -17.30
C TRP A 23 7.94 -25.64 -17.27
N HIS A 24 8.39 -24.88 -16.29
CA HIS A 24 9.80 -24.57 -16.04
C HIS A 24 10.25 -25.29 -14.76
N GLN A 25 11.06 -26.34 -14.91
CA GLN A 25 11.57 -27.16 -13.82
C GLN A 25 12.84 -26.52 -13.22
N LEU A 26 12.93 -26.45 -11.89
CA LEU A 26 14.17 -26.07 -11.19
C LEU A 26 15.18 -27.22 -11.16
N SER A 27 16.47 -26.88 -11.14
CA SER A 27 17.54 -27.86 -10.90
C SER A 27 17.62 -28.27 -9.43
N ASP A 28 18.14 -29.46 -9.15
CA ASP A 28 18.33 -29.95 -7.78
C ASP A 28 19.25 -29.02 -6.98
N GLU A 29 20.28 -28.45 -7.59
CA GLU A 29 21.19 -27.49 -6.96
C GLU A 29 20.44 -26.22 -6.50
N ARG A 30 19.53 -25.71 -7.35
CA ARG A 30 18.71 -24.53 -7.02
C ARG A 30 17.72 -24.84 -5.89
N LEU A 31 17.12 -26.03 -5.89
CA LEU A 31 16.26 -26.44 -4.78
C LEU A 31 17.02 -26.52 -3.46
N VAL A 32 18.25 -27.06 -3.47
CA VAL A 32 19.10 -27.11 -2.27
C VAL A 32 19.41 -25.70 -1.78
N GLU A 33 19.77 -24.77 -2.66
CA GLU A 33 20.05 -23.37 -2.30
C GLU A 33 18.84 -22.72 -1.60
N ILE A 34 17.63 -22.85 -2.17
CA ILE A 34 16.41 -22.26 -1.59
C ILE A 34 16.04 -22.91 -0.25
N ILE A 35 16.21 -24.24 -0.13
CA ILE A 35 16.03 -24.96 1.15
C ILE A 35 16.98 -24.40 2.22
N GLU A 36 18.26 -24.19 1.88
CA GLU A 36 19.24 -23.62 2.79
C GLU A 36 18.87 -22.19 3.19
N MET A 37 18.40 -21.35 2.26
CA MET A 37 17.95 -19.98 2.53
C MET A 37 16.78 -19.93 3.52
N LEU A 38 15.78 -20.81 3.35
CA LEU A 38 14.65 -20.93 4.29
C LEU A 38 15.10 -21.41 5.69
N ALA A 39 16.17 -22.20 5.75
CA ALA A 39 16.67 -22.80 6.98
C ALA A 39 17.69 -21.93 7.76
N ASN A 40 18.47 -21.06 7.09
CA ASN A 40 19.70 -20.48 7.66
C ASN A 40 19.73 -18.99 7.98
N ASP A 41 18.66 -18.19 7.82
CA ASP A 41 18.71 -16.81 8.30
C ASP A 41 18.42 -16.73 9.82
N ASN A 42 19.50 -16.58 10.59
CA ASN A 42 19.62 -16.23 12.02
C ASN A 42 18.44 -16.64 12.92
N ILE A 43 18.25 -17.94 13.08
CA ILE A 43 17.32 -18.49 14.07
C ILE A 43 17.94 -18.36 15.47
N ASP A 44 17.53 -17.37 16.25
CA ASP A 44 17.69 -17.43 17.69
C ASP A 44 16.78 -18.53 18.25
N LYS A 45 17.38 -19.68 18.57
CA LYS A 45 16.68 -20.87 19.09
C LYS A 45 16.14 -20.67 20.52
N ASN A 46 16.33 -19.50 21.14
CA ASN A 46 15.99 -19.25 22.54
C ASN A 46 14.73 -18.40 22.78
N ARG A 47 13.99 -17.96 21.74
CA ARG A 47 12.69 -17.30 21.96
C ARG A 47 11.58 -18.35 22.20
N ASP A 48 11.49 -18.86 23.42
CA ASP A 48 10.28 -19.51 23.92
C ASP A 48 9.17 -18.46 24.08
N GLN A 49 8.39 -18.25 23.03
CA GLN A 49 7.15 -17.46 23.10
C GLN A 49 5.95 -18.38 23.26
N LYS A 50 5.06 -18.02 24.20
CA LYS A 50 3.80 -18.72 24.39
C LYS A 50 3.02 -18.70 23.08
N LYS A 51 2.63 -19.87 22.58
CA LYS A 51 1.55 -19.98 21.59
C LYS A 51 0.31 -19.35 22.20
N GLU A 52 0.01 -18.11 21.86
CA GLU A 52 -1.32 -17.58 22.04
C GLU A 52 -2.25 -18.36 21.11
N ASP A 53 -3.35 -18.86 21.66
CA ASP A 53 -4.36 -19.58 20.89
C ASP A 53 -5.19 -18.55 20.11
N TYR A 54 -4.59 -17.97 19.06
CA TYR A 54 -5.23 -17.03 18.13
C TYR A 54 -6.44 -17.64 17.38
N PHE A 55 -6.69 -18.95 17.56
CA PHE A 55 -7.48 -19.79 16.67
C PHE A 55 -8.77 -20.37 17.30
N SER A 56 -9.23 -19.84 18.43
CA SER A 56 -10.58 -20.12 18.95
C SER A 56 -11.61 -19.11 18.43
N ASP A 57 -12.81 -19.57 18.02
CA ASP A 57 -13.91 -18.78 17.41
C ASP A 57 -13.55 -18.03 16.11
N ILE A 58 -13.28 -18.79 15.04
CA ILE A 58 -12.85 -18.28 13.74
C ILE A 58 -14.06 -17.78 12.92
N PRO A 59 -14.10 -16.48 12.54
CA PRO A 59 -15.10 -16.00 11.59
C PRO A 59 -14.86 -16.64 10.22
N LYS A 60 -15.94 -17.13 9.58
CA LYS A 60 -15.86 -17.69 8.22
C LYS A 60 -15.60 -16.64 7.14
N LEU A 61 -16.14 -15.44 7.35
CA LEU A 61 -16.04 -14.31 6.43
C LEU A 61 -15.45 -13.11 7.15
N GLY A 62 -14.71 -12.27 6.44
CA GLY A 62 -14.41 -10.91 6.87
C GLY A 62 -15.67 -10.03 6.89
N TRP A 63 -15.54 -8.79 7.33
CA TRP A 63 -16.62 -7.82 7.33
C TRP A 63 -17.18 -7.59 5.92
N GLN A 64 -18.49 -7.74 5.78
CA GLN A 64 -19.19 -7.62 4.50
C GLN A 64 -19.99 -6.32 4.38
N GLY A 65 -19.83 -5.36 5.30
CA GLY A 65 -20.67 -4.15 5.37
C GLY A 65 -22.03 -4.40 6.01
N GLU A 66 -22.76 -3.32 6.29
CA GLU A 66 -24.11 -3.38 6.90
C GLU A 66 -25.15 -4.08 6.01
N SER A 67 -24.94 -4.06 4.69
CA SER A 67 -25.74 -4.80 3.71
C SER A 67 -24.83 -5.40 2.66
N ALA A 68 -24.58 -6.71 2.78
CA ALA A 68 -23.71 -7.45 1.86
C ALA A 68 -24.17 -7.38 0.39
N GLN A 69 -25.46 -7.09 0.14
CA GLN A 69 -26.05 -7.01 -1.21
C GLN A 69 -26.03 -5.60 -1.81
N ARG A 70 -25.61 -4.56 -1.06
CA ARG A 70 -25.59 -3.20 -1.59
C ARG A 70 -24.37 -3.01 -2.49
N ARG A 71 -24.62 -2.79 -3.79
CA ARG A 71 -23.58 -2.30 -4.71
C ARG A 71 -23.25 -0.84 -4.38
N ILE A 72 -21.96 -0.53 -4.32
CA ILE A 72 -21.43 0.80 -4.03
C ILE A 72 -20.44 1.22 -5.10
N TRP A 73 -20.17 2.51 -5.18
CA TRP A 73 -19.11 3.03 -6.06
C TRP A 73 -18.24 4.03 -5.31
N GLY A 74 -17.03 4.24 -5.82
CA GLY A 74 -16.07 5.19 -5.29
C GLY A 74 -15.16 5.78 -6.37
N VAL A 75 -14.31 6.71 -5.95
CA VAL A 75 -13.27 7.30 -6.81
C VAL A 75 -11.91 6.93 -6.25
N GLN A 76 -11.01 6.42 -7.08
CA GLN A 76 -9.62 6.16 -6.70
C GLN A 76 -8.70 7.25 -7.25
N LEU A 77 -7.73 7.66 -6.44
CA LEU A 77 -6.80 8.74 -6.74
C LEU A 77 -5.45 8.48 -6.06
N HIS A 78 -4.44 9.22 -6.51
CA HIS A 78 -3.16 9.30 -5.83
C HIS A 78 -3.15 10.56 -4.98
N LEU A 79 -3.00 10.43 -3.66
CA LEU A 79 -3.13 11.57 -2.76
C LEU A 79 -2.11 12.64 -3.10
N TYR A 80 -0.87 12.24 -3.39
CA TYR A 80 0.21 13.15 -3.73
C TYR A 80 -0.05 13.98 -5.00
N THR A 81 -0.93 13.53 -5.92
CA THR A 81 -1.23 14.25 -7.17
C THR A 81 -2.30 15.33 -7.01
N LEU A 82 -3.03 15.36 -5.89
CA LEU A 82 -4.06 16.38 -5.68
C LEU A 82 -3.44 17.79 -5.63
N ARG A 83 -4.10 18.72 -6.32
CA ARG A 83 -3.74 20.14 -6.31
C ARG A 83 -4.88 20.94 -5.72
N SER A 84 -4.59 21.76 -4.72
CA SER A 84 -5.52 22.74 -4.17
C SER A 84 -4.81 24.06 -3.91
N ARG A 85 -5.57 25.16 -3.86
CA ARG A 85 -5.02 26.52 -3.65
C ARG A 85 -4.19 26.68 -2.38
N GLU A 86 -4.34 25.75 -1.44
CA GLU A 86 -3.81 25.86 -0.08
C GLU A 86 -2.73 24.82 0.23
N ASN A 87 -2.54 23.79 -0.59
CA ASN A 87 -1.53 22.76 -0.35
C ASN A 87 -0.12 23.26 -0.65
N GLU A 88 0.88 22.62 -0.04
CA GLU A 88 2.25 23.11 -0.12
C GLU A 88 3.08 22.47 -1.24
N GLY A 89 2.41 22.11 -2.36
CA GLY A 89 3.03 21.51 -3.55
C GLY A 89 2.85 20.00 -3.71
N ILE A 90 2.21 19.36 -2.73
CA ILE A 90 1.81 17.95 -2.75
C ILE A 90 0.39 17.87 -2.20
N GLY A 91 -0.43 16.95 -2.71
CA GLY A 91 -1.72 16.69 -2.10
C GLY A 91 -1.57 16.06 -0.71
N ASP A 92 -2.46 16.42 0.22
CA ASP A 92 -2.32 16.05 1.64
C ASP A 92 -3.68 15.76 2.32
N PHE A 93 -3.66 15.47 3.63
CA PHE A 93 -4.87 15.07 4.35
C PHE A 93 -5.99 16.13 4.38
N ALA A 94 -5.66 17.42 4.26
CA ALA A 94 -6.68 18.46 4.15
C ALA A 94 -7.34 18.45 2.76
N ASP A 95 -6.56 18.21 1.70
CA ASP A 95 -7.10 18.01 0.35
C ASP A 95 -7.99 16.77 0.28
N LEU A 96 -7.56 15.69 0.93
CA LEU A 96 -8.35 14.46 1.07
C LEU A 96 -9.69 14.72 1.76
N ALA A 97 -9.71 15.55 2.80
CA ALA A 97 -10.95 15.91 3.50
C ALA A 97 -11.93 16.65 2.57
N ILE A 98 -11.42 17.59 1.79
CA ILE A 98 -12.19 18.33 0.80
C ILE A 98 -12.71 17.38 -0.28
N PHE A 99 -11.85 16.55 -0.84
CA PHE A 99 -12.20 15.61 -1.90
C PHE A 99 -13.25 14.59 -1.42
N THR A 100 -13.07 14.03 -0.23
CA THR A 100 -14.02 13.07 0.35
C THR A 100 -15.40 13.69 0.53
N LYS A 101 -15.47 14.95 0.99
CA LYS A 101 -16.73 15.68 1.07
C LYS A 101 -17.40 15.85 -0.29
N LEU A 102 -16.64 16.18 -1.34
CA LEU A 102 -17.14 16.29 -2.71
C LEU A 102 -17.63 14.94 -3.24
N ALA A 103 -16.83 13.89 -3.10
CA ALA A 103 -17.18 12.53 -3.52
C ALA A 103 -18.47 12.05 -2.83
N LYS A 104 -18.61 12.29 -1.52
CA LYS A 104 -19.81 11.96 -0.76
C LYS A 104 -21.06 12.69 -1.28
N GLN A 105 -20.93 13.98 -1.63
CA GLN A 105 -22.02 14.77 -2.22
C GLN A 105 -22.47 14.21 -3.58
N MET A 106 -21.57 13.59 -4.34
CA MET A 106 -21.88 12.90 -5.60
C MET A 106 -22.47 11.50 -5.39
N GLY A 107 -22.51 11.01 -4.15
CA GLY A 107 -23.03 9.69 -3.80
C GLY A 107 -21.99 8.57 -3.79
N ALA A 108 -20.69 8.91 -3.87
CA ALA A 108 -19.61 7.93 -3.68
C ALA A 108 -19.64 7.41 -2.23
N SER A 109 -19.31 6.14 -2.07
CA SER A 109 -19.18 5.48 -0.76
C SER A 109 -17.73 5.31 -0.34
N LEU A 110 -16.78 5.36 -1.29
CA LEU A 110 -15.36 5.17 -1.05
C LEU A 110 -14.51 6.19 -1.79
N VAL A 111 -13.36 6.55 -1.19
CA VAL A 111 -12.24 7.23 -1.84
C VAL A 111 -11.01 6.33 -1.71
N GLY A 112 -10.54 5.81 -2.84
CA GLY A 112 -9.35 4.98 -2.96
C GLY A 112 -8.08 5.79 -3.00
N LEU A 113 -7.06 5.37 -2.27
CA LEU A 113 -5.76 6.05 -2.19
C LEU A 113 -4.63 5.08 -2.55
N ASN A 114 -3.51 5.63 -3.01
CA ASN A 114 -2.23 4.92 -2.98
C ASN A 114 -1.82 4.57 -1.54
N PRO A 115 -0.85 3.66 -1.35
CA PRO A 115 -0.29 3.40 -0.02
C PRO A 115 0.22 4.69 0.64
N LEU A 116 -0.14 4.88 1.90
CA LEU A 116 0.21 6.08 2.69
C LEU A 116 1.42 5.85 3.61
N HIS A 117 2.12 4.74 3.39
CA HIS A 117 3.25 4.23 4.16
C HIS A 117 4.37 5.25 4.32
N ALA A 118 5.08 5.19 5.44
CA ALA A 118 6.24 6.03 5.69
C ALA A 118 7.36 5.71 4.69
N LEU A 119 7.89 6.77 4.06
CA LEU A 119 9.00 6.70 3.11
C LEU A 119 10.31 7.18 3.80
N PHE A 120 11.22 7.81 3.05
CA PHE A 120 12.55 8.21 3.51
C PHE A 120 12.67 9.73 3.58
N PRO A 121 12.52 10.37 4.77
CA PRO A 121 12.70 11.81 4.89
C PRO A 121 14.08 12.32 4.41
N GLN A 122 15.12 11.47 4.52
CA GLN A 122 16.49 11.76 4.10
C GLN A 122 16.74 11.51 2.59
N ALA A 123 15.81 10.84 1.89
CA ALA A 123 15.75 10.77 0.43
C ALA A 123 14.32 11.03 -0.05
N PRO A 124 13.89 12.30 -0.13
CA PRO A 124 12.53 12.63 -0.53
C PRO A 124 12.15 12.10 -1.91
N GLU A 125 13.12 12.01 -2.83
CA GLU A 125 12.91 11.44 -4.18
C GLU A 125 12.72 9.91 -4.18
N HIS A 126 13.03 9.23 -3.06
CA HIS A 126 12.64 7.85 -2.86
C HIS A 126 11.14 7.78 -2.52
N ALA A 127 10.33 8.08 -3.53
CA ALA A 127 8.92 8.45 -3.41
C ALA A 127 7.93 7.33 -3.78
N ASN A 128 8.42 6.12 -4.11
CA ASN A 128 7.57 5.00 -4.51
C ASN A 128 6.71 4.50 -3.32
N PRO A 129 5.37 4.64 -3.35
CA PRO A 129 4.49 4.19 -2.26
C PRO A 129 4.54 2.67 -2.01
N TYR A 130 4.92 1.89 -3.03
CA TYR A 130 5.00 0.44 -2.95
C TYR A 130 6.34 -0.06 -2.43
N TYR A 131 7.35 0.82 -2.31
CA TYR A 131 8.66 0.50 -1.76
C TYR A 131 8.94 1.34 -0.48
N PRO A 132 8.11 1.20 0.57
CA PRO A 132 8.19 2.06 1.75
C PRO A 132 9.31 1.68 2.71
N SER A 133 9.68 2.61 3.57
CA SER A 133 10.49 2.35 4.76
C SER A 133 9.73 1.52 5.79
N SER A 134 8.44 1.83 6.01
CA SER A 134 7.58 1.05 6.90
C SER A 134 6.12 1.06 6.44
N ARG A 135 5.51 -0.13 6.40
CA ARG A 135 4.07 -0.31 6.19
C ARG A 135 3.25 -0.08 7.46
N LYS A 136 3.92 0.17 8.58
CA LYS A 136 3.33 0.34 9.92
C LYS A 136 3.25 1.80 10.37
N ALA A 137 3.77 2.72 9.57
CA ALA A 137 3.80 4.16 9.84
C ALA A 137 3.32 4.96 8.61
N LEU A 138 2.90 6.21 8.82
CA LEU A 138 2.38 7.10 7.78
C LEU A 138 3.46 8.06 7.26
N ASN A 139 3.37 8.45 5.99
CA ASN A 139 4.22 9.48 5.40
C ASN A 139 3.86 10.90 5.93
N PRO A 140 4.76 11.58 6.65
CA PRO A 140 4.48 12.90 7.21
C PRO A 140 4.35 14.02 6.16
N LEU A 141 4.73 13.80 4.90
CA LEU A 141 4.54 14.81 3.84
C LEU A 141 3.07 15.10 3.53
N TYR A 142 2.17 14.18 3.90
CA TYR A 142 0.72 14.34 3.81
C TYR A 142 0.12 15.19 4.94
N LEU A 143 0.93 15.76 5.85
CA LEU A 143 0.45 16.73 6.83
C LEU A 143 0.26 18.11 6.19
N ARG A 144 -0.89 18.74 6.42
CA ARG A 144 -1.12 20.16 6.13
C ARG A 144 -0.64 21.00 7.31
N ILE A 145 0.26 21.96 7.10
CA ILE A 145 0.84 22.77 8.18
C ILE A 145 -0.24 23.59 8.88
N ALA A 146 -1.12 24.23 8.11
CA ALA A 146 -2.16 25.11 8.63
C ALA A 146 -3.18 24.39 9.54
N GLU A 147 -3.32 23.06 9.39
CA GLU A 147 -4.23 22.22 10.18
C GLU A 147 -3.56 21.65 11.45
N ILE A 148 -2.29 21.95 11.70
CA ILE A 148 -1.62 21.58 12.95
C ILE A 148 -2.06 22.56 14.04
N ALA A 149 -2.62 22.04 15.13
CA ALA A 149 -3.14 22.87 16.22
C ALA A 149 -2.08 23.84 16.77
N GLU A 150 -0.84 23.37 16.92
CA GLU A 150 0.28 24.18 17.41
C GLU A 150 0.59 25.38 16.50
N PHE A 151 0.32 25.31 15.19
CA PHE A 151 0.56 26.39 14.22
C PHE A 151 -0.32 27.62 14.46
N ASN A 152 -1.48 27.44 15.10
CA ASN A 152 -2.47 28.48 15.36
C ASN A 152 -2.36 29.09 16.78
N THR A 153 -1.22 28.89 17.45
CA THR A 153 -0.95 29.41 18.80
C THR A 153 -0.15 30.72 18.79
N GLU A 154 -0.20 31.48 19.89
CA GLU A 154 0.60 32.71 20.04
C GLU A 154 2.11 32.42 20.03
N GLU A 155 2.53 31.26 20.53
CA GLU A 155 3.92 30.81 20.53
C GLU A 155 4.43 30.46 19.13
N ALA A 156 3.54 30.12 18.20
CA ALA A 156 3.86 29.89 16.79
C ALA A 156 3.78 31.16 15.92
N LYS A 157 3.53 32.36 16.48
CA LYS A 157 3.32 33.59 15.70
C LYS A 157 4.43 33.94 14.71
N ASP A 158 5.68 33.64 15.06
CA ASP A 158 6.82 33.90 14.19
C ASP A 158 6.85 32.91 13.02
N ILE A 159 6.50 31.64 13.27
CA ILE A 159 6.30 30.61 12.25
C ILE A 159 5.14 31.00 11.33
N TYR A 160 4.01 31.40 11.90
CA TYR A 160 2.84 31.88 11.17
C TYR A 160 3.18 33.09 10.28
N ARG A 161 3.87 34.10 10.83
CA ARG A 161 4.29 35.29 10.07
C ARG A 161 5.23 34.93 8.93
N ASP A 162 6.18 34.04 9.15
CA ASP A 162 7.12 33.59 8.12
C ASP A 162 6.41 32.78 7.03
N TYR A 163 5.51 31.87 7.42
CA TYR A 163 4.69 31.06 6.53
C TYR A 163 3.89 31.93 5.55
N TYR A 164 3.26 33.00 6.04
CA TYR A 164 2.49 33.95 5.22
C TYR A 164 3.32 35.11 4.65
N SER A 165 4.65 35.09 4.80
CA SER A 165 5.51 36.08 4.16
C SER A 165 5.46 35.96 2.64
N GLN A 166 5.67 37.07 1.93
CA GLN A 166 5.64 37.06 0.46
C GLN A 166 6.68 36.09 -0.14
N SER A 167 7.87 35.99 0.46
CA SER A 167 8.92 35.06 0.01
C SER A 167 8.48 33.61 0.16
N THR A 168 7.90 33.24 1.30
CA THR A 168 7.45 31.87 1.56
C THR A 168 6.27 31.49 0.70
N GLN A 169 5.29 32.39 0.55
CA GLN A 169 4.14 32.17 -0.34
C GLN A 169 4.56 32.04 -1.81
N ASN A 170 5.59 32.77 -2.25
CA ASN A 170 6.17 32.58 -3.59
C ASN A 170 6.82 31.20 -3.74
N ARG A 171 7.54 30.70 -2.73
CA ARG A 171 8.11 29.35 -2.73
C ARG A 171 7.02 28.28 -2.77
N ILE A 172 5.99 28.38 -1.93
CA ILE A 172 4.83 27.47 -1.94
C ILE A 172 4.17 27.46 -3.33
N LYS A 173 3.99 28.64 -3.94
CA LYS A 173 3.45 28.75 -5.30
C LYS A 173 4.33 28.05 -6.34
N GLN A 174 5.65 28.18 -6.26
CA GLN A 174 6.57 27.48 -7.16
C GLN A 174 6.44 25.96 -7.05
N LEU A 175 6.39 25.43 -5.82
CA LEU A 175 6.16 23.99 -5.58
C LEU A 175 4.81 23.54 -6.16
N ARG A 176 3.75 24.33 -5.91
CA ARG A 176 2.39 24.08 -6.44
C ARG A 176 2.28 24.14 -7.96
N ASP A 177 3.09 24.96 -8.63
CA ASP A 177 3.04 25.14 -10.08
C ASP A 177 3.94 24.16 -10.84
N SER A 178 4.79 23.40 -10.14
CA SER A 178 5.61 22.34 -10.75
C SER A 178 4.73 21.29 -11.41
N ALA A 179 5.11 20.84 -12.62
CA ALA A 179 4.35 19.83 -13.37
C ALA A 179 4.31 18.48 -12.63
N GLU A 180 5.43 18.10 -12.03
CA GLU A 180 5.59 16.92 -11.17
C GLU A 180 5.72 17.36 -9.71
N VAL A 181 5.45 16.45 -8.77
CA VAL A 181 5.63 16.73 -7.35
C VAL A 181 7.13 16.85 -7.05
N ASP A 182 7.57 18.03 -6.58
CA ASP A 182 8.94 18.27 -6.14
C ASP A 182 9.10 17.78 -4.68
N TYR A 183 9.32 16.47 -4.50
CA TYR A 183 9.42 15.86 -3.17
C TYR A 183 10.55 16.47 -2.34
N SER A 184 11.71 16.72 -2.93
CA SER A 184 12.83 17.40 -2.27
C SER A 184 12.46 18.80 -1.80
N GLY A 185 11.84 19.60 -2.66
CA GLY A 185 11.42 20.96 -2.36
C GLY A 185 10.34 21.03 -1.28
N VAL A 186 9.36 20.13 -1.34
CA VAL A 186 8.27 19.97 -0.34
C VAL A 186 8.84 19.51 1.00
N SER A 187 9.69 18.49 1.03
CA SER A 187 10.33 17.99 2.26
C SER A 187 11.18 19.06 2.92
N ALA A 188 12.02 19.75 2.14
CA ALA A 188 12.84 20.87 2.60
C ALA A 188 12.02 22.11 3.02
N PHE A 189 10.72 22.14 2.73
CA PHE A 189 9.81 23.18 3.21
C PHE A 189 9.08 22.75 4.48
N LYS A 190 8.47 21.56 4.49
CA LYS A 190 7.60 21.09 5.58
C LYS A 190 8.37 20.64 6.82
N LEU A 191 9.44 19.86 6.67
CA LEU A 191 10.14 19.26 7.82
C LEU A 191 10.69 20.31 8.82
N PRO A 192 11.36 21.41 8.39
CA PRO A 192 11.83 22.43 9.33
C PRO A 192 10.71 23.15 10.08
N ILE A 193 9.50 23.21 9.51
CA ILE A 193 8.33 23.80 10.17
C ILE A 193 7.79 22.83 11.23
N PHE A 194 7.71 21.54 10.92
CA PHE A 194 7.32 20.53 11.90
C PHE A 194 8.25 20.51 13.11
N GLU A 195 9.56 20.67 12.92
CA GLU A 195 10.54 20.79 14.01
C GLU A 195 10.26 21.98 14.92
N GLN A 196 9.86 23.11 14.35
CA GLN A 196 9.51 24.30 15.11
C GLN A 196 8.19 24.10 15.87
N LEU A 197 7.19 23.48 15.25
CA LEU A 197 5.90 23.17 15.87
C LEU A 197 6.02 22.14 16.99
N PHE A 198 6.92 21.17 16.85
CA PHE A 198 7.26 20.24 17.92
C PHE A 198 7.83 20.97 19.15
N LYS A 199 8.61 22.04 18.98
CA LYS A 199 9.06 22.85 20.12
C LYS A 199 7.91 23.63 20.76
N VAL A 200 6.93 24.05 19.98
CA VAL A 200 5.74 24.77 20.46
C VAL A 200 4.89 23.91 21.40
N ILE A 201 4.75 22.60 21.15
CA ILE A 201 3.96 21.72 22.05
C ILE A 201 4.53 21.66 23.48
N TYR A 202 5.83 21.90 23.66
CA TYR A 202 6.48 21.93 24.98
C TYR A 202 6.52 23.33 25.61
N SER A 203 5.98 24.34 24.93
CA SER A 203 5.87 25.71 25.44
C SER A 203 4.74 25.85 26.48
N LYS A 204 4.55 27.06 27.03
CA LYS A 204 3.59 27.31 28.11
C LYS A 204 2.13 27.05 27.71
N SER A 205 1.75 27.28 26.45
CA SER A 205 0.40 27.04 25.95
C SER A 205 0.11 25.57 25.63
N GLY A 206 1.13 24.72 25.56
CA GLY A 206 0.99 23.32 25.19
C GLY A 206 0.28 22.44 26.21
N GLY A 207 -0.11 22.95 27.40
CA GLY A 207 -0.55 22.15 28.55
C GLY A 207 -1.47 20.95 28.22
N ALA A 208 -2.60 21.18 27.54
CA ALA A 208 -3.54 20.12 27.16
C ALA A 208 -3.00 19.25 26.01
N ARG A 209 -2.49 19.86 24.94
CA ARG A 209 -1.94 19.13 23.77
C ARG A 209 -0.75 18.24 24.12
N ARG A 210 0.12 18.72 25.00
CA ARG A 210 1.26 17.97 25.54
C ARG A 210 0.79 16.77 26.36
N ALA A 211 -0.32 16.89 27.10
CA ALA A 211 -0.89 15.77 27.83
C ALA A 211 -1.47 14.72 26.87
N GLU A 212 -2.23 15.14 25.85
CA GLU A 212 -2.73 14.24 24.79
C GLU A 212 -1.58 13.53 24.06
N PHE A 213 -0.51 14.26 23.74
CA PHE A 213 0.67 13.68 23.10
C PHE A 213 1.42 12.72 24.03
N ALA A 214 1.52 13.02 25.33
CA ALA A 214 2.10 12.10 26.31
C ALA A 214 1.26 10.82 26.48
N GLU A 215 -0.07 10.93 26.41
CA GLU A 215 -0.97 9.77 26.39
C GLU A 215 -0.74 8.92 25.13
N PHE A 216 -0.58 9.56 23.97
CA PHE A 216 -0.23 8.87 22.72
C PHE A 216 1.10 8.11 22.85
N ILE A 217 2.17 8.78 23.32
CA ILE A 217 3.48 8.13 23.55
C ILE A 217 3.31 6.91 24.47
N ASN A 218 2.55 7.05 25.56
CA ASN A 218 2.34 5.95 26.49
C ASN A 218 1.52 4.80 25.88
N SER A 219 0.54 5.10 25.03
CA SER A 219 -0.26 4.09 24.32
C SER A 219 0.53 3.32 23.26
N GLU A 220 1.56 3.96 22.70
CA GLU A 220 2.46 3.39 21.68
C GLU A 220 3.74 2.78 22.26
N LYS A 221 3.86 2.75 23.60
CA LYS A 221 4.99 2.14 24.28
C LYS A 221 5.10 0.67 23.88
N ASP A 222 6.32 0.25 23.52
CA ASP A 222 6.66 -1.10 23.10
C ASP A 222 5.97 -1.58 21.79
N ARG A 223 5.27 -0.69 21.07
CA ARG A 223 4.62 -0.98 19.79
C ARG A 223 5.50 -0.64 18.58
N ALA A 224 5.04 -1.06 17.40
CA ALA A 224 5.72 -0.85 16.12
C ALA A 224 6.08 0.62 15.85
N LEU A 225 5.20 1.57 16.19
CA LEU A 225 5.46 3.00 15.96
C LEU A 225 6.62 3.55 16.80
N THR A 226 6.80 3.08 18.03
CA THR A 226 7.96 3.45 18.85
C THR A 226 9.26 2.92 18.24
N LYS A 227 9.26 1.67 17.73
CA LYS A 227 10.42 1.10 17.04
C LYS A 227 10.75 1.86 15.74
N PHE A 228 9.73 2.26 14.98
CA PHE A 228 9.87 3.13 13.81
C PHE A 228 10.47 4.50 14.16
N ALA A 229 10.05 5.11 15.27
CA ALA A 229 10.60 6.38 15.73
C ALA A 229 12.07 6.25 16.19
N ILE A 230 12.45 5.13 16.81
CA ILE A 230 13.84 4.81 17.15
C ILE A 230 14.68 4.68 15.88
N PHE A 231 14.21 3.89 14.89
CA PHE A 231 14.88 3.77 13.60
C PHE A 231 15.10 5.13 12.94
N SER A 232 14.06 5.97 12.91
CA SER A 232 14.10 7.28 12.27
C SER A 232 15.15 8.19 12.94
N ALA A 233 15.20 8.21 14.28
CA ALA A 233 16.20 8.96 15.03
C ALA A 233 17.63 8.45 14.80
N LEU A 234 17.83 7.14 14.64
CA LEU A 234 19.13 6.55 14.31
C LEU A 234 19.55 6.87 12.87
N SER A 235 18.63 6.79 11.90
CA SER A 235 18.89 7.14 10.51
C SER A 235 19.33 8.60 10.38
N GLU A 236 18.69 9.52 11.10
CA GLU A 236 19.15 10.92 11.17
C GLU A 236 20.56 11.04 11.76
N LYS A 237 20.82 10.36 12.89
CA LYS A 237 22.11 10.42 13.59
C LYS A 237 23.26 9.94 12.70
N PHE A 238 23.07 8.86 11.95
CA PHE A 238 24.10 8.31 11.08
C PHE A 238 24.11 8.95 9.69
N SER A 239 23.06 9.71 9.34
CA SER A 239 22.87 10.32 8.01
C SER A 239 22.93 9.31 6.87
N GLU A 240 22.56 8.06 7.16
CA GLU A 240 22.52 6.95 6.21
C GLU A 240 21.09 6.40 6.13
N GLN A 241 20.60 6.21 4.91
CA GLN A 241 19.29 5.61 4.65
C GLN A 241 19.31 4.11 4.86
N ASN A 242 20.42 3.47 4.49
CA ASN A 242 20.59 2.03 4.68
C ASN A 242 21.22 1.73 6.03
N TRP A 243 20.42 1.17 6.94
CA TRP A 243 20.87 0.76 8.26
C TRP A 243 21.98 -0.28 8.24
N GLN A 244 22.11 -1.07 7.16
CA GLN A 244 23.19 -2.04 7.00
C GLN A 244 24.56 -1.38 6.91
N GLN A 245 24.61 -0.06 6.66
CA GLN A 245 25.83 0.74 6.60
C GLN A 245 26.15 1.44 7.94
N TRP A 246 25.24 1.39 8.92
CA TRP A 246 25.49 1.94 10.26
C TRP A 246 26.62 1.20 10.98
N PRO A 247 27.20 1.75 12.07
CA PRO A 247 28.12 0.99 12.90
C PRO A 247 27.46 -0.29 13.42
N GLU A 248 28.20 -1.40 13.40
CA GLU A 248 27.69 -2.76 13.66
C GLU A 248 26.84 -2.85 14.93
N GLN A 249 27.27 -2.18 16.00
CA GLN A 249 26.56 -2.22 17.28
C GLN A 249 25.15 -1.60 17.25
N TYR A 250 24.77 -0.82 16.24
CA TYR A 250 23.43 -0.22 16.09
C TYR A 250 22.56 -0.91 15.04
N ARG A 251 23.10 -1.91 14.34
CA ARG A 251 22.36 -2.62 13.29
C ARG A 251 21.28 -3.53 13.85
N ARG A 252 21.30 -3.87 15.14
CA ARG A 252 20.27 -4.68 15.79
C ARG A 252 19.42 -3.83 16.75
N PRO A 253 18.08 -3.84 16.63
CA PRO A 253 17.20 -3.04 17.50
C PRO A 253 17.37 -3.35 18.98
N GLU A 254 17.57 -4.62 19.34
CA GLU A 254 17.71 -5.08 20.72
C GLU A 254 19.15 -5.03 21.25
N SER A 255 20.07 -4.37 20.55
CA SER A 255 21.44 -4.25 21.04
C SER A 255 21.52 -3.35 22.27
N ILE A 256 22.44 -3.67 23.19
CA ILE A 256 22.73 -2.83 24.37
C ILE A 256 23.13 -1.41 23.93
N SER A 257 23.84 -1.28 22.81
CA SER A 257 24.26 0.04 22.30
C SER A 257 23.08 0.89 21.82
N VAL A 258 22.02 0.29 21.26
CA VAL A 258 20.78 1.01 20.96
C VAL A 258 20.11 1.44 22.26
N GLU A 259 19.97 0.54 23.23
CA GLU A 259 19.36 0.83 24.54
C GLU A 259 20.05 1.98 25.28
N GLU A 260 21.38 1.95 25.36
CA GLU A 260 22.21 3.00 25.98
C GLU A 260 22.08 4.37 25.27
N LEU A 261 21.70 4.36 23.99
CA LEU A 261 21.56 5.57 23.19
C LEU A 261 20.15 6.17 23.26
N LEU A 262 19.13 5.39 23.67
CA LEU A 262 17.74 5.88 23.75
C LEU A 262 17.58 7.15 24.59
N PRO A 263 18.20 7.30 25.79
CA PRO A 263 18.07 8.53 26.57
C PRO A 263 18.61 9.76 25.84
N GLN A 264 19.63 9.60 24.99
CA GLN A 264 20.22 10.68 24.20
C GLN A 264 19.38 11.04 22.97
N LEU A 265 18.57 10.09 22.47
CA LEU A 265 17.70 10.27 21.30
C LEU A 265 16.25 10.59 21.66
N GLN A 266 15.90 10.68 22.94
CA GLN A 266 14.51 10.81 23.39
C GLN A 266 13.75 11.96 22.70
N GLU A 267 14.37 13.13 22.56
CA GLU A 267 13.74 14.28 21.87
C GLU A 267 13.44 13.97 20.40
N ARG A 268 14.35 13.30 19.69
CA ARG A 268 14.15 12.88 18.29
C ARG A 268 13.10 11.79 18.14
N ILE A 269 13.12 10.80 19.04
CA ILE A 269 12.10 9.74 19.08
C ILE A 269 10.72 10.37 19.27
N HIS A 270 10.59 11.31 20.22
CA HIS A 270 9.34 12.05 20.43
C HIS A 270 8.96 12.90 19.22
N PHE A 271 9.91 13.52 18.50
CA PHE A 271 9.58 14.24 17.27
C PHE A 271 8.95 13.32 16.21
N HIS A 272 9.53 12.14 15.96
CA HIS A 272 8.94 11.20 14.99
C HIS A 272 7.59 10.65 15.45
N LEU A 273 7.42 10.39 16.75
CA LEU A 273 6.10 10.04 17.31
C LEU A 273 5.09 11.19 17.16
N TYR A 274 5.53 12.45 17.32
CA TYR A 274 4.68 13.62 17.11
C TYR A 274 4.19 13.70 15.66
N LEU A 275 5.05 13.47 14.67
CA LEU A 275 4.65 13.39 13.27
C LEU A 275 3.60 12.30 13.02
N GLN A 276 3.80 11.11 13.59
CA GLN A 276 2.85 10.00 13.45
C GLN A 276 1.51 10.34 14.12
N TRP A 277 1.54 10.92 15.33
CA TRP A 277 0.35 11.36 16.04
C TRP A 277 -0.46 12.39 15.23
N LEU A 278 0.20 13.41 14.67
CA LEU A 278 -0.43 14.38 13.80
C LEU A 278 -1.02 13.72 12.54
N ALA A 279 -0.29 12.80 11.93
CA ALA A 279 -0.72 12.13 10.70
C ALA A 279 -1.98 11.30 10.94
N GLN A 280 -2.02 10.55 12.05
CA GLN A 280 -3.21 9.82 12.46
C GLN A 280 -4.40 10.74 12.75
N GLN A 281 -4.17 11.89 13.41
CA GLN A 281 -5.22 12.88 13.67
C GLN A 281 -5.80 13.45 12.37
N GLN A 282 -4.95 13.92 11.46
CA GLN A 282 -5.40 14.52 10.20
C GLN A 282 -6.05 13.48 9.27
N LEU A 283 -5.49 12.27 9.17
CA LEU A 283 -6.08 11.20 8.37
C LEU A 283 -7.47 10.79 8.92
N SER A 284 -7.58 10.61 10.23
CA SER A 284 -8.87 10.28 10.88
C SER A 284 -9.91 11.37 10.69
N ALA A 285 -9.49 12.64 10.66
CA ALA A 285 -10.37 13.78 10.40
C ALA A 285 -10.79 13.88 8.93
N ALA A 286 -9.94 13.44 7.99
CA ALA A 286 -10.18 13.61 6.57
C ALA A 286 -11.37 12.78 6.05
N ALA A 287 -11.52 11.53 6.50
CA ALA A 287 -12.45 10.61 5.85
C ALA A 287 -12.89 9.46 6.75
N LYS A 288 -13.47 9.79 7.91
CA LYS A 288 -14.16 8.80 8.76
C LYS A 288 -15.26 8.13 7.92
N ASP A 289 -15.09 6.84 7.64
CA ASP A 289 -16.03 5.94 6.93
C ASP A 289 -16.06 5.99 5.40
N MET A 290 -15.00 6.49 4.72
CA MET A 290 -14.90 6.44 3.26
C MET A 290 -13.54 5.96 2.73
N LEU A 291 -12.56 5.71 3.60
CA LEU A 291 -11.20 5.42 3.15
C LEU A 291 -11.09 4.00 2.59
N TYR A 292 -10.75 3.92 1.30
CA TYR A 292 -10.23 2.72 0.68
C TYR A 292 -8.70 2.84 0.62
N LEU A 293 -8.03 2.23 1.59
CA LEU A 293 -6.56 2.27 1.70
C LEU A 293 -5.93 1.11 0.95
N ASP A 294 -4.64 1.23 0.68
CA ASP A 294 -3.87 0.26 -0.07
C ASP A 294 -2.63 -0.19 0.71
N MET A 295 -2.51 -1.51 0.90
CA MET A 295 -1.42 -2.15 1.61
C MET A 295 -0.46 -2.79 0.62
N ALA A 296 0.65 -2.09 0.35
CA ALA A 296 1.78 -2.60 -0.41
C ALA A 296 2.26 -4.00 0.06
N VAL A 297 2.67 -4.83 -0.90
CA VAL A 297 3.08 -6.23 -0.67
C VAL A 297 4.32 -6.35 0.24
N GLY A 298 5.22 -5.37 0.22
CA GLY A 298 6.47 -5.39 0.98
C GLY A 298 7.01 -4.02 1.35
N ASN A 299 8.28 -3.99 1.73
CA ASN A 299 9.02 -2.80 2.14
C ASN A 299 10.44 -2.85 1.58
N ASP A 300 11.09 -1.69 1.56
CA ASP A 300 12.52 -1.59 1.31
C ASP A 300 13.30 -2.37 2.40
N PRO A 301 14.21 -3.29 2.03
CA PRO A 301 15.14 -3.93 2.96
C PRO A 301 15.97 -2.97 3.82
N ALA A 302 16.34 -1.82 3.27
CA ALA A 302 17.07 -0.75 3.93
C ALA A 302 16.17 0.13 4.82
N GLY A 303 14.85 -0.09 4.79
CA GLY A 303 13.85 0.65 5.54
C GLY A 303 13.73 0.25 7.01
N ALA A 304 12.83 0.95 7.72
CA ALA A 304 12.56 0.70 9.12
C ALA A 304 12.02 -0.72 9.38
N ASP A 305 11.10 -1.23 8.56
CA ASP A 305 10.56 -2.59 8.76
C ASP A 305 11.64 -3.65 8.56
N GLY A 306 12.55 -3.44 7.59
CA GLY A 306 13.72 -4.29 7.35
C GLY A 306 14.73 -4.27 8.51
N TRP A 307 14.83 -3.16 9.27
CA TRP A 307 15.64 -3.09 10.49
C TRP A 307 14.91 -3.60 11.74
N ILE A 308 13.61 -3.37 11.87
CA ILE A 308 12.83 -3.71 13.07
C ILE A 308 12.60 -5.22 13.17
N ASP A 309 12.24 -5.86 12.04
CA ASP A 309 11.83 -7.25 11.99
C ASP A 309 12.79 -8.09 11.13
N GLN A 310 14.09 -7.77 11.10
CA GLN A 310 15.08 -8.37 10.19
C GLN A 310 15.06 -9.91 10.20
N ASP A 311 14.85 -10.51 11.36
CA ASP A 311 14.81 -11.97 11.51
C ASP A 311 13.53 -12.60 10.95
N SER A 312 12.52 -11.79 10.61
CA SER A 312 11.27 -12.21 9.97
C SER A 312 11.38 -12.26 8.45
N TYR A 313 12.44 -11.70 7.86
CA TYR A 313 12.67 -11.67 6.42
C TYR A 313 13.78 -12.65 6.02
N VAL A 314 13.75 -13.12 4.77
CA VAL A 314 14.88 -13.82 4.15
C VAL A 314 15.68 -12.82 3.33
N ASN A 315 16.86 -12.42 3.83
CA ASN A 315 17.61 -11.29 3.27
C ASN A 315 18.47 -11.67 2.06
N SER A 316 18.54 -12.96 1.75
CA SER A 316 19.28 -13.52 0.61
C SER A 316 18.42 -13.76 -0.64
N VAL A 317 17.18 -13.28 -0.60
CA VAL A 317 16.16 -13.50 -1.62
C VAL A 317 15.40 -12.20 -1.87
N GLU A 318 15.16 -11.88 -3.14
CA GLU A 318 14.16 -10.92 -3.56
C GLU A 318 12.88 -11.64 -3.98
N PHE A 319 11.73 -10.99 -3.89
CA PHE A 319 10.52 -11.50 -4.55
C PHE A 319 10.10 -10.61 -5.73
N GLY A 320 9.32 -11.21 -6.62
CA GLY A 320 8.93 -10.57 -7.87
C GLY A 320 7.89 -11.37 -8.61
N ALA A 321 8.01 -11.40 -9.93
CA ALA A 321 7.12 -12.16 -10.81
C ALA A 321 7.92 -12.93 -11.87
N PRO A 322 7.46 -14.14 -12.26
CA PRO A 322 8.05 -14.86 -13.37
C PRO A 322 7.87 -14.08 -14.69
N PRO A 323 8.61 -14.43 -15.75
CA PRO A 323 8.37 -13.92 -17.09
C PRO A 323 6.91 -14.02 -17.55
N ASP A 324 6.40 -12.94 -18.14
CA ASP A 324 5.06 -12.89 -18.73
C ASP A 324 5.05 -12.10 -20.06
N ASP A 325 3.87 -11.94 -20.66
CA ASP A 325 3.71 -11.28 -21.96
C ASP A 325 3.99 -9.76 -21.93
N PHE A 326 3.88 -9.11 -20.75
CA PHE A 326 4.18 -7.70 -20.56
C PHE A 326 5.65 -7.47 -20.15
N SER A 327 6.19 -8.37 -19.34
CA SER A 327 7.55 -8.38 -18.79
C SER A 327 8.25 -9.67 -19.19
N ILE A 328 8.79 -9.69 -20.41
CA ILE A 328 9.43 -10.87 -21.04
C ILE A 328 10.58 -11.45 -20.20
N ASN A 329 11.22 -10.63 -19.37
CA ASN A 329 12.34 -11.06 -18.52
C ASN A 329 11.91 -11.40 -17.09
N GLY A 330 10.61 -11.31 -16.76
CA GLY A 330 10.12 -11.29 -15.39
C GLY A 330 10.41 -9.97 -14.69
N GLN A 331 10.11 -9.93 -13.40
CA GLN A 331 10.27 -8.73 -12.57
C GLN A 331 10.98 -9.10 -11.27
N CYS A 332 11.95 -8.28 -10.85
CA CYS A 332 12.49 -8.28 -9.50
C CYS A 332 12.05 -6.97 -8.85
N TRP A 333 11.40 -7.04 -7.69
CA TRP A 333 10.87 -5.84 -7.02
C TRP A 333 11.82 -5.28 -5.95
N GLY A 334 12.98 -5.91 -5.73
CA GLY A 334 14.01 -5.43 -4.79
C GLY A 334 13.64 -5.59 -3.31
N MET A 335 12.55 -6.30 -3.00
CA MET A 335 12.05 -6.49 -1.63
C MET A 335 12.34 -7.89 -1.13
N HIS A 336 12.63 -8.02 0.17
CA HIS A 336 12.82 -9.33 0.80
C HIS A 336 11.50 -9.93 1.30
N PRO A 337 11.26 -11.23 1.08
CA PRO A 337 10.03 -11.87 1.52
C PRO A 337 10.06 -12.16 3.02
N LEU A 338 8.88 -12.14 3.65
CA LEU A 338 8.72 -12.70 5.00
C LEU A 338 8.99 -14.21 4.94
N ASN A 339 9.72 -14.75 5.92
CA ASN A 339 9.98 -16.17 6.04
C ASN A 339 8.72 -16.91 6.56
N PRO A 340 8.10 -17.82 5.79
CA PRO A 340 6.90 -18.55 6.21
C PRO A 340 7.07 -19.33 7.52
N GLN A 341 8.27 -19.88 7.75
CA GLN A 341 8.58 -20.60 8.99
C GLN A 341 8.72 -19.66 10.18
N GLN A 342 9.21 -18.45 9.96
CA GLN A 342 9.32 -17.45 11.02
C GLN A 342 7.95 -16.85 11.37
N LEU A 343 7.05 -16.68 10.40
CA LEU A 343 5.66 -16.30 10.65
C LEU A 343 4.97 -17.26 11.63
N ILE A 344 5.21 -18.57 11.51
CA ILE A 344 4.64 -19.54 12.44
C ILE A 344 5.29 -19.39 13.83
N LYS A 345 6.62 -19.19 13.90
CA LYS A 345 7.37 -19.07 15.16
C LYS A 345 7.05 -17.79 15.93
N ASP A 346 6.86 -16.67 15.24
CA ASP A 346 6.50 -15.38 15.84
C ASP A 346 5.00 -15.22 16.07
N SER A 347 4.23 -16.31 15.89
CA SER A 347 2.76 -16.32 15.99
C SER A 347 2.10 -15.27 15.09
N TYR A 348 2.66 -15.07 13.89
CA TYR A 348 2.19 -14.17 12.84
C TYR A 348 2.22 -12.69 13.24
N ARG A 349 3.01 -12.32 14.26
CA ARG A 349 3.10 -10.95 14.75
C ARG A 349 3.49 -9.97 13.64
N SER A 350 4.54 -10.28 12.87
CA SER A 350 5.05 -9.42 11.80
C SER A 350 4.00 -9.09 10.73
N PHE A 351 3.16 -10.05 10.34
CA PHE A 351 2.03 -9.81 9.45
C PHE A 351 0.88 -9.06 10.14
N THR A 352 0.52 -9.47 11.36
CA THR A 352 -0.61 -8.90 12.12
C THR A 352 -0.41 -7.41 12.41
N GLU A 353 0.80 -6.99 12.77
CA GLU A 353 1.14 -5.58 13.01
C GLU A 353 0.90 -4.72 11.76
N VAL A 354 1.26 -5.22 10.57
CA VAL A 354 1.04 -4.51 9.30
C VAL A 354 -0.45 -4.39 8.99
N VAL A 355 -1.21 -5.47 9.14
CA VAL A 355 -2.66 -5.48 8.92
C VAL A 355 -3.35 -4.49 9.87
N LEU A 356 -3.01 -4.52 11.16
CA LEU A 356 -3.57 -3.60 12.16
C LEU A 356 -3.28 -2.13 11.83
N ALA A 357 -2.03 -1.83 11.45
CA ALA A 357 -1.63 -0.46 11.13
C ALA A 357 -2.42 0.13 9.96
N ASN A 358 -2.78 -0.69 8.97
CA ASN A 358 -3.51 -0.29 7.78
C ASN A 358 -5.03 -0.30 7.97
N MET A 359 -5.58 -1.23 8.75
CA MET A 359 -7.03 -1.35 8.92
C MET A 359 -7.63 -0.31 9.87
N GLN A 360 -6.88 0.20 10.84
CA GLN A 360 -7.41 1.11 11.87
C GLN A 360 -8.04 2.41 11.31
N PHE A 361 -7.66 2.81 10.09
CA PHE A 361 -8.21 3.99 9.41
C PHE A 361 -9.11 3.63 8.22
N ALA A 362 -9.14 2.36 7.82
CA ALA A 362 -9.71 1.91 6.56
C ALA A 362 -11.19 1.52 6.70
N THR A 363 -12.03 2.02 5.79
CA THR A 363 -13.36 1.46 5.53
C THR A 363 -13.29 0.29 4.55
N ALA A 364 -12.30 0.32 3.67
CA ALA A 364 -11.92 -0.78 2.81
C ALA A 364 -10.39 -0.85 2.70
N LEU A 365 -9.83 -2.05 2.57
CA LEU A 365 -8.39 -2.27 2.40
C LEU A 365 -8.13 -3.10 1.15
N ARG A 366 -7.30 -2.57 0.26
CA ARG A 366 -6.67 -3.32 -0.84
C ARG A 366 -5.46 -4.07 -0.27
N ILE A 367 -5.38 -5.36 -0.56
CA ILE A 367 -4.20 -6.18 -0.35
C ILE A 367 -3.52 -6.29 -1.72
N ASP A 368 -2.43 -5.55 -1.88
CA ASP A 368 -1.61 -5.59 -3.08
C ASP A 368 -0.96 -6.97 -3.24
N HIS A 369 -0.96 -7.50 -4.48
CA HIS A 369 -0.48 -8.84 -4.79
C HIS A 369 -1.04 -9.89 -3.82
N ALA A 370 -2.37 -10.03 -3.76
CA ALA A 370 -3.04 -10.86 -2.75
C ALA A 370 -2.60 -12.33 -2.79
N MET A 371 -2.09 -12.80 -3.93
CA MET A 371 -1.47 -14.11 -4.09
C MET A 371 -0.39 -14.37 -3.04
N ALA A 372 0.27 -13.35 -2.48
CA ALA A 372 1.24 -13.48 -1.39
C ALA A 372 0.70 -14.20 -0.15
N LEU A 373 -0.63 -14.22 0.04
CA LEU A 373 -1.27 -15.00 1.10
C LEU A 373 -1.14 -16.51 0.85
N ASN A 374 -1.07 -16.93 -0.41
CA ASN A 374 -0.90 -18.32 -0.83
C ASN A 374 0.55 -18.66 -1.16
N ARG A 375 1.19 -17.86 -2.02
CA ARG A 375 2.57 -18.08 -2.49
C ARG A 375 3.21 -16.78 -2.97
N LEU A 376 4.53 -16.67 -2.82
CA LEU A 376 5.34 -15.61 -3.44
C LEU A 376 6.40 -16.22 -4.35
N TYR A 377 6.70 -15.53 -5.45
CA TYR A 377 7.76 -15.93 -6.38
C TYR A 377 9.11 -15.39 -5.89
N TRP A 378 9.92 -16.28 -5.33
CA TRP A 378 11.22 -15.99 -4.75
C TRP A 378 12.32 -16.12 -5.79
N ILE A 379 13.21 -15.15 -5.80
CA ILE A 379 14.35 -15.01 -6.72
C ILE A 379 15.59 -14.86 -5.83
N PRO A 380 16.47 -15.86 -5.77
CA PRO A 380 17.73 -15.76 -5.03
C PRO A 380 18.55 -14.55 -5.48
N ASP A 381 19.20 -13.88 -4.54
CA ASP A 381 20.00 -12.68 -4.83
C ASP A 381 20.99 -12.92 -5.97
N SER A 382 21.17 -11.91 -6.82
CA SER A 382 22.03 -11.98 -8.02
C SER A 382 21.58 -12.97 -9.11
N SER A 383 20.41 -13.59 -9.00
CA SER A 383 19.80 -14.41 -10.06
C SER A 383 18.88 -13.59 -10.96
N ARG A 384 18.56 -14.09 -12.15
CA ARG A 384 17.54 -13.48 -13.02
C ARG A 384 16.15 -13.88 -12.53
N ALA A 385 15.14 -13.04 -12.78
CA ALA A 385 13.76 -13.37 -12.40
C ALA A 385 13.29 -14.72 -12.95
N ALA A 386 13.67 -15.11 -14.17
CA ALA A 386 13.33 -16.42 -14.74
C ALA A 386 13.83 -17.64 -13.91
N GLU A 387 14.78 -17.44 -13.00
CA GLU A 387 15.41 -18.48 -12.17
C GLU A 387 14.77 -18.61 -10.78
N GLY A 388 13.66 -17.91 -10.52
CA GLY A 388 12.91 -18.01 -9.27
C GLY A 388 11.95 -19.20 -9.22
N THR A 389 11.30 -19.37 -8.07
CA THR A 389 10.21 -20.35 -7.87
C THR A 389 9.19 -19.84 -6.86
N TYR A 390 8.04 -20.51 -6.78
CA TYR A 390 7.04 -20.18 -5.77
C TYR A 390 7.32 -20.85 -4.43
N ILE A 391 7.18 -20.06 -3.36
CA ILE A 391 7.20 -20.52 -1.97
C ILE A 391 5.82 -20.28 -1.36
N HIS A 392 5.23 -21.32 -0.78
CA HIS A 392 3.90 -21.29 -0.19
C HIS A 392 3.91 -20.66 1.21
N TYR A 393 2.84 -19.93 1.48
CA TYR A 393 2.57 -19.25 2.74
C TYR A 393 1.39 -19.92 3.44
N PRO A 394 1.26 -19.76 4.77
CA PRO A 394 0.17 -20.31 5.56
C PRO A 394 -1.16 -19.57 5.29
N GLU A 395 -1.74 -19.80 4.10
CA GLU A 395 -2.90 -19.09 3.55
C GLU A 395 -4.08 -19.05 4.54
N GLN A 396 -4.39 -20.17 5.19
CA GLN A 396 -5.54 -20.26 6.07
C GLN A 396 -5.42 -19.35 7.29
N GLU A 397 -4.22 -19.30 7.89
CA GLU A 397 -3.89 -18.50 9.05
C GLU A 397 -3.82 -17.01 8.69
N LEU A 398 -3.21 -16.67 7.55
CA LEU A 398 -3.15 -15.28 7.07
C LEU A 398 -4.55 -14.75 6.73
N LEU A 399 -5.38 -15.55 6.06
CA LEU A 399 -6.78 -15.20 5.79
C LEU A 399 -7.57 -15.05 7.09
N GLN A 400 -7.31 -15.87 8.11
CA GLN A 400 -7.97 -15.73 9.40
C GLN A 400 -7.64 -14.41 10.08
N ILE A 401 -6.36 -14.02 10.12
CA ILE A 401 -5.94 -12.73 10.68
C ILE A 401 -6.68 -11.59 9.96
N LEU A 402 -6.72 -11.63 8.63
CA LEU A 402 -7.46 -10.65 7.82
C LEU A 402 -8.95 -10.62 8.17
N ARG A 403 -9.62 -11.77 8.30
CA ARG A 403 -11.05 -11.84 8.66
C ARG A 403 -11.32 -11.25 10.05
N GLN A 404 -10.49 -11.60 11.04
CA GLN A 404 -10.62 -11.09 12.41
C GLN A 404 -10.44 -9.57 12.45
N GLN A 405 -9.39 -9.05 11.81
CA GLN A 405 -9.13 -7.61 11.80
C GLN A 405 -10.15 -6.83 10.96
N SER A 406 -10.61 -7.41 9.85
CA SER A 406 -11.68 -6.86 9.02
C SER A 406 -12.97 -6.67 9.82
N ILE A 407 -13.38 -7.66 10.62
CA ILE A 407 -14.55 -7.54 11.51
C ILE A 407 -14.33 -6.50 12.60
N ALA A 408 -13.18 -6.55 13.28
CA ALA A 408 -12.89 -5.63 14.39
C ALA A 408 -12.89 -4.16 13.98
N ASN A 409 -12.51 -3.86 12.72
CA ASN A 409 -12.41 -2.50 12.19
C ASN A 409 -13.56 -2.12 11.25
N HIS A 410 -14.56 -3.00 11.05
CA HIS A 410 -15.60 -2.83 10.04
C HIS A 410 -15.05 -2.50 8.63
N CYS A 411 -13.96 -3.16 8.25
CA CYS A 411 -13.19 -2.87 7.05
C CYS A 411 -13.44 -3.93 5.96
N LEU A 412 -13.95 -3.52 4.81
CA LEU A 412 -14.12 -4.38 3.64
C LEU A 412 -12.76 -4.77 3.05
N LEU A 413 -12.61 -6.02 2.63
CA LEU A 413 -11.36 -6.50 2.03
C LEU A 413 -11.46 -6.62 0.52
N ILE A 414 -10.42 -6.17 -0.17
CA ILE A 414 -10.25 -6.34 -1.61
C ILE A 414 -8.86 -6.92 -1.84
N GLY A 415 -8.78 -8.10 -2.45
CA GLY A 415 -7.52 -8.72 -2.84
C GLY A 415 -7.25 -8.40 -4.30
N GLU A 416 -6.10 -7.80 -4.59
CA GLU A 416 -5.65 -7.70 -5.97
C GLU A 416 -5.20 -9.09 -6.44
N ASP A 417 -6.03 -9.71 -7.30
CA ASP A 417 -5.84 -11.04 -7.85
C ASP A 417 -5.61 -11.01 -9.37
N LEU A 418 -4.62 -10.24 -9.82
CA LEU A 418 -4.20 -10.13 -11.23
C LEU A 418 -2.89 -10.88 -11.51
N GLY A 419 -2.63 -11.13 -12.80
CA GLY A 419 -1.43 -11.85 -13.24
C GLY A 419 -1.58 -13.38 -13.15
N THR A 420 -0.51 -14.06 -12.73
CA THR A 420 -0.44 -15.53 -12.66
C THR A 420 -1.07 -16.07 -11.38
N VAL A 421 -2.40 -16.01 -11.32
CA VAL A 421 -3.20 -16.41 -10.16
C VAL A 421 -3.19 -17.94 -9.97
N PRO A 422 -2.89 -18.47 -8.76
CA PRO A 422 -2.97 -19.91 -8.50
C PRO A 422 -4.39 -20.46 -8.70
N ASP A 423 -4.50 -21.70 -9.16
CA ASP A 423 -5.80 -22.34 -9.37
C ASP A 423 -6.69 -22.32 -8.12
N GLY A 424 -7.92 -21.85 -8.30
CA GLY A 424 -8.91 -21.71 -7.24
C GLY A 424 -8.62 -20.61 -6.21
N PHE A 425 -7.54 -19.83 -6.34
CA PHE A 425 -7.19 -18.80 -5.36
C PHE A 425 -8.29 -17.72 -5.22
N SER A 426 -8.77 -17.16 -6.33
CA SER A 426 -9.87 -16.18 -6.33
C SER A 426 -11.12 -16.71 -5.62
N GLN A 427 -11.45 -18.00 -5.82
CA GLN A 427 -12.58 -18.62 -5.12
C GLN A 427 -12.34 -18.66 -3.60
N ARG A 428 -11.15 -19.06 -3.15
CA ARG A 428 -10.82 -19.18 -1.71
C ARG A 428 -10.82 -17.83 -0.99
N ILE A 429 -10.33 -16.76 -1.62
CA ILE A 429 -10.39 -15.42 -1.02
C ILE A 429 -11.84 -14.90 -0.98
N ASN A 430 -12.65 -15.17 -2.01
CA ASN A 430 -14.09 -14.83 -2.02
C ASN A 430 -14.86 -15.59 -0.94
N GLU A 431 -14.56 -16.89 -0.73
CA GLU A 431 -15.09 -17.70 0.36
C GLU A 431 -14.67 -17.19 1.76
N SER A 432 -13.60 -16.39 1.83
CA SER A 432 -13.17 -15.68 3.04
C SER A 432 -13.75 -14.26 3.16
N GLY A 433 -14.57 -13.83 2.20
CA GLY A 433 -15.20 -12.50 2.18
C GLY A 433 -14.27 -11.38 1.69
N ILE A 434 -13.21 -11.72 0.96
CA ILE A 434 -12.32 -10.76 0.29
C ILE A 434 -12.76 -10.65 -1.15
N LEU A 435 -13.06 -9.44 -1.63
CA LEU A 435 -13.46 -9.21 -3.01
C LEU A 435 -12.27 -9.34 -3.97
N SER A 436 -12.47 -10.00 -5.11
CA SER A 436 -11.52 -9.96 -6.23
C SER A 436 -11.39 -8.55 -6.86
N TYR A 437 -10.31 -8.30 -7.59
CA TYR A 437 -10.06 -7.04 -8.31
C TYR A 437 -10.14 -7.26 -9.82
N LYS A 438 -11.18 -6.72 -10.48
CA LYS A 438 -11.47 -6.96 -11.90
C LYS A 438 -11.29 -5.70 -12.73
N LEU A 439 -10.25 -5.71 -13.56
CA LEU A 439 -9.99 -4.70 -14.58
C LEU A 439 -10.70 -5.05 -15.88
N PHE A 440 -11.43 -4.08 -16.45
CA PHE A 440 -12.15 -4.23 -17.73
C PHE A 440 -11.28 -4.83 -18.83
N TRP A 441 -10.04 -4.34 -18.98
CA TRP A 441 -9.11 -4.76 -20.02
C TRP A 441 -8.79 -6.26 -20.03
N PHE A 442 -8.86 -6.89 -18.84
CA PHE A 442 -8.54 -8.31 -18.63
C PHE A 442 -9.78 -9.19 -18.56
N GLN A 443 -10.98 -8.62 -18.60
CA GLN A 443 -12.22 -9.39 -18.65
C GLN A 443 -12.54 -9.82 -20.09
N ARG A 444 -11.78 -10.80 -20.59
CA ARG A 444 -11.93 -11.34 -21.96
C ARG A 444 -12.33 -12.82 -21.99
N TYR A 445 -13.02 -13.22 -23.04
CA TYR A 445 -13.18 -14.61 -23.43
C TYR A 445 -11.89 -15.14 -24.09
N PRO A 446 -11.72 -16.46 -24.26
CA PRO A 446 -10.55 -17.04 -24.93
C PRO A 446 -10.34 -16.56 -26.37
N ASP A 447 -11.38 -16.07 -27.05
CA ASP A 447 -11.30 -15.51 -28.41
C ASP A 447 -10.94 -14.02 -28.44
N GLY A 448 -10.72 -13.40 -27.27
CA GLY A 448 -10.31 -12.00 -27.13
C GLY A 448 -11.46 -10.99 -26.99
N LEU A 449 -12.71 -11.41 -27.18
CA LEU A 449 -13.88 -10.53 -26.97
C LEU A 449 -14.04 -10.18 -25.48
N TYR A 450 -14.54 -8.98 -25.18
CA TYR A 450 -14.84 -8.60 -23.80
C TYR A 450 -16.04 -9.35 -23.24
N LYS A 451 -15.91 -9.80 -21.98
CA LYS A 451 -16.98 -10.46 -21.24
C LYS A 451 -18.14 -9.50 -20.99
N ARG A 452 -19.35 -9.95 -21.25
CA ARG A 452 -20.58 -9.18 -20.99
C ARG A 452 -20.73 -8.85 -19.49
N PRO A 453 -21.33 -7.69 -19.12
CA PRO A 453 -21.42 -7.25 -17.73
C PRO A 453 -22.05 -8.27 -16.79
N GLU A 454 -23.09 -8.99 -17.25
CA GLU A 454 -23.81 -9.99 -16.46
C GLU A 454 -22.99 -11.23 -16.08
N LEU A 455 -21.83 -11.44 -16.73
CA LEU A 455 -20.92 -12.56 -16.44
C LEU A 455 -19.75 -12.17 -15.55
N TRP A 456 -19.68 -10.91 -15.13
CA TRP A 456 -18.68 -10.49 -14.16
C TRP A 456 -19.04 -11.02 -12.78
N GLU A 457 -18.03 -11.12 -11.92
CA GLU A 457 -18.17 -11.67 -10.58
C GLU A 457 -18.87 -10.67 -9.65
N GLU A 458 -19.79 -11.18 -8.80
CA GLU A 458 -20.50 -10.38 -7.80
C GLU A 458 -19.56 -9.98 -6.65
N SER A 459 -18.78 -10.93 -6.12
CA SER A 459 -17.77 -10.71 -5.07
C SER A 459 -16.50 -10.06 -5.63
N ALA A 460 -16.65 -8.90 -6.26
CA ALA A 460 -15.54 -8.17 -6.87
C ALA A 460 -15.67 -6.66 -6.73
N LEU A 461 -14.50 -6.02 -6.79
CA LEU A 461 -14.33 -4.65 -7.22
C LEU A 461 -14.12 -4.65 -8.74
N ALA A 462 -14.89 -3.82 -9.46
CA ALA A 462 -14.77 -3.61 -10.88
C ALA A 462 -14.28 -2.19 -11.19
N THR A 463 -13.29 -2.06 -12.06
CA THR A 463 -12.74 -0.76 -12.46
C THR A 463 -12.25 -0.78 -13.91
N LEU A 464 -12.20 0.40 -14.51
CA LEU A 464 -11.63 0.57 -15.84
C LEU A 464 -10.10 0.50 -15.77
N GLY A 465 -9.47 1.07 -14.74
CA GLY A 465 -8.01 1.08 -14.64
C GLY A 465 -7.46 0.99 -13.23
N SER A 466 -6.13 0.98 -13.17
CA SER A 466 -5.30 1.03 -11.97
C SER A 466 -4.16 2.03 -12.21
N HIS A 467 -3.33 2.22 -11.19
CA HIS A 467 -2.14 3.08 -11.26
C HIS A 467 -1.01 2.50 -12.12
N ASP A 468 -1.02 1.19 -12.39
CA ASP A 468 -0.01 0.50 -13.19
C ASP A 468 -0.26 0.56 -14.69
N ILE A 469 -1.44 1.06 -15.10
CA ILE A 469 -1.83 1.10 -16.51
C ILE A 469 -2.12 2.53 -16.96
N TYR A 470 -2.11 2.72 -18.28
CA TYR A 470 -2.43 4.02 -18.88
C TYR A 470 -3.81 4.52 -18.45
N THR A 471 -3.94 5.84 -18.35
CA THR A 471 -5.27 6.49 -18.31
C THR A 471 -6.07 6.08 -19.54
N PHE A 472 -7.41 6.17 -19.48
CA PHE A 472 -8.24 5.83 -20.62
C PHE A 472 -7.87 6.64 -21.87
N ALA A 473 -7.57 7.93 -21.72
CA ALA A 473 -7.11 8.78 -22.81
C ALA A 473 -5.79 8.26 -23.42
N GLY A 474 -4.82 7.93 -22.56
CA GLY A 474 -3.53 7.39 -22.98
C GLY A 474 -3.70 6.06 -23.72
N PHE A 475 -4.50 5.15 -23.16
CA PHE A 475 -4.83 3.87 -23.78
C PHE A 475 -5.53 4.06 -25.13
N TRP A 476 -6.59 4.86 -25.18
CA TRP A 476 -7.38 5.07 -26.40
C TRP A 476 -6.54 5.61 -27.56
N ASN A 477 -5.63 6.53 -27.28
CA ASN A 477 -4.77 7.16 -28.29
C ASN A 477 -3.59 6.27 -28.74
N SER A 478 -3.21 5.27 -27.95
CA SER A 478 -2.07 4.38 -28.24
C SER A 478 -2.49 2.99 -28.73
N THR A 479 -3.78 2.65 -28.60
CA THR A 479 -4.28 1.33 -28.95
C THR A 479 -4.60 1.19 -30.44
N SER A 480 -4.78 -0.06 -30.88
CA SER A 480 -5.02 -0.40 -32.29
C SER A 480 -6.49 -0.25 -32.70
N GLU A 481 -6.73 -0.08 -34.01
CA GLU A 481 -8.10 -0.09 -34.56
C GLU A 481 -8.85 -1.40 -34.25
N HIS A 482 -8.13 -2.52 -34.22
CA HIS A 482 -8.71 -3.80 -33.84
C HIS A 482 -9.26 -3.75 -32.40
N GLU A 483 -8.46 -3.23 -31.47
CA GLU A 483 -8.86 -3.10 -30.06
C GLU A 483 -10.01 -2.10 -29.88
N HIS A 484 -10.01 -0.98 -30.62
CA HIS A 484 -11.16 -0.07 -30.65
C HIS A 484 -12.44 -0.79 -31.09
N ASN A 485 -12.37 -1.61 -32.14
CA ASN A 485 -13.54 -2.36 -32.62
C ASN A 485 -14.06 -3.35 -31.57
N LEU A 486 -13.17 -4.02 -30.82
CA LEU A 486 -13.58 -4.90 -29.71
C LEU A 486 -14.36 -4.14 -28.63
N ILE A 487 -13.91 -2.93 -28.27
CA ILE A 487 -14.60 -2.07 -27.30
C ILE A 487 -15.95 -1.60 -27.86
N ILE A 488 -15.98 -1.19 -29.13
CA ILE A 488 -17.20 -0.77 -29.82
C ILE A 488 -18.24 -1.89 -29.82
N ASP A 489 -17.84 -3.11 -30.15
CA ASP A 489 -18.72 -4.27 -30.18
C ASP A 489 -19.26 -4.58 -28.77
N ALA A 490 -18.40 -4.56 -27.75
CA ALA A 490 -18.82 -4.74 -26.35
C ALA A 490 -19.86 -3.69 -25.90
N LEU A 491 -19.68 -2.43 -26.30
CA LEU A 491 -20.61 -1.35 -25.99
C LEU A 491 -21.91 -1.43 -26.82
N ARG A 492 -21.83 -1.84 -28.09
CA ARG A 492 -23.00 -2.04 -28.97
C ARG A 492 -23.89 -3.17 -28.49
N ASP A 493 -23.30 -4.29 -28.06
CA ASP A 493 -24.03 -5.41 -27.43
C ASP A 493 -24.86 -4.95 -26.23
N GLN A 494 -24.38 -3.92 -25.53
CA GLN A 494 -25.04 -3.32 -24.37
C GLN A 494 -25.89 -2.08 -24.72
N GLN A 495 -26.05 -1.74 -26.00
CA GLN A 495 -26.77 -0.54 -26.45
C GLN A 495 -26.22 0.77 -25.85
N LEU A 496 -24.91 0.82 -25.58
CA LEU A 496 -24.21 1.97 -25.00
C LEU A 496 -23.46 2.81 -26.04
N TRP A 497 -23.42 2.36 -27.30
CA TRP A 497 -22.65 3.01 -28.37
C TRP A 497 -23.41 4.09 -29.16
N SER A 498 -24.75 4.06 -29.16
CA SER A 498 -25.56 4.87 -30.08
C SER A 498 -25.36 6.39 -29.95
N GLU A 499 -25.12 6.89 -28.74
CA GLU A 499 -24.87 8.32 -28.49
C GLU A 499 -23.48 8.76 -29.02
N ILE A 500 -22.53 7.84 -29.11
CA ILE A 500 -21.14 8.11 -29.50
C ILE A 500 -21.03 8.32 -31.02
N ASP A 501 -21.78 7.55 -31.82
CA ASP A 501 -21.80 7.68 -33.29
C ASP A 501 -22.32 9.07 -33.75
N THR A 502 -22.99 9.82 -32.87
CA THR A 502 -23.48 11.18 -33.17
C THR A 502 -22.42 12.27 -32.96
N LYS A 503 -21.26 11.93 -32.36
CA LYS A 503 -20.20 12.88 -32.04
C LYS A 503 -19.27 13.08 -33.23
N THR A 504 -19.15 14.33 -33.67
CA THR A 504 -18.25 14.72 -34.78
C THR A 504 -16.88 15.17 -34.30
N ASP A 505 -16.79 15.61 -33.04
CA ASP A 505 -15.53 15.99 -32.39
C ASP A 505 -14.89 14.75 -31.73
N GLU A 506 -13.59 14.59 -31.91
CA GLU A 506 -12.86 13.42 -31.41
C GLU A 506 -12.76 13.41 -29.88
N THR A 507 -12.54 14.55 -29.25
CA THR A 507 -12.50 14.66 -27.79
C THR A 507 -13.87 14.33 -27.18
N GLU A 508 -14.94 14.87 -27.75
CA GLU A 508 -16.31 14.51 -27.32
C GLU A 508 -16.60 13.01 -27.52
N ARG A 509 -16.06 12.40 -28.58
CA ARG A 509 -16.23 10.97 -28.86
C ARG A 509 -15.48 10.11 -27.83
N VAL A 510 -14.23 10.46 -27.50
CA VAL A 510 -13.44 9.77 -26.47
C VAL A 510 -14.12 9.88 -25.11
N PHE A 511 -14.55 11.08 -24.72
CA PHE A 511 -15.28 11.28 -23.47
C PHE A 511 -16.60 10.48 -23.43
N ALA A 512 -17.36 10.46 -24.52
CA ALA A 512 -18.59 9.67 -24.60
C ALA A 512 -18.32 8.16 -24.51
N ALA A 513 -17.22 7.67 -25.11
CA ALA A 513 -16.77 6.28 -24.98
C ALA A 513 -16.38 5.93 -23.54
N LEU A 514 -15.68 6.85 -22.85
CA LEU A 514 -15.36 6.69 -21.43
C LEU A 514 -16.62 6.57 -20.57
N VAL A 515 -17.59 7.46 -20.78
CA VAL A 515 -18.87 7.42 -20.04
C VAL A 515 -19.62 6.12 -20.33
N ALA A 516 -19.60 5.65 -21.58
CA ALA A 516 -20.22 4.38 -21.95
C ALA A 516 -19.55 3.18 -21.26
N LEU A 517 -18.22 3.16 -21.14
CA LEU A 517 -17.50 2.12 -20.40
C LEU A 517 -17.81 2.16 -18.90
N HIS A 518 -17.91 3.33 -18.29
CA HIS A 518 -18.37 3.43 -16.91
C HIS A 518 -19.82 2.94 -16.74
N ARG A 519 -20.71 3.24 -17.70
CA ARG A 519 -22.08 2.67 -17.71
C ARG A 519 -22.06 1.15 -17.89
N PHE A 520 -21.13 0.61 -18.67
CA PHE A 520 -20.93 -0.82 -18.84
C PHE A 520 -20.54 -1.46 -17.51
N ILE A 521 -19.52 -0.92 -16.82
CA ILE A 521 -19.07 -1.41 -15.53
C ILE A 521 -20.17 -1.29 -14.47
N ALA A 522 -20.94 -0.20 -14.47
CA ALA A 522 -22.07 -0.03 -13.53
C ALA A 522 -23.20 -1.07 -13.70
N ARG A 523 -23.25 -1.76 -14.86
CA ARG A 523 -24.20 -2.85 -15.12
C ARG A 523 -23.70 -4.22 -14.63
N THR A 524 -22.44 -4.34 -14.25
CA THR A 524 -21.92 -5.60 -13.70
C THR A 524 -22.58 -5.90 -12.34
N PRO A 525 -22.67 -7.16 -11.91
CA PRO A 525 -23.13 -7.50 -10.57
C PRO A 525 -22.08 -7.19 -9.49
N SER A 526 -20.87 -6.74 -9.85
CA SER A 526 -19.78 -6.50 -8.92
C SER A 526 -20.18 -5.53 -7.80
N ARG A 527 -19.81 -5.87 -6.57
CA ARG A 527 -20.20 -5.16 -5.35
C ARG A 527 -19.63 -3.75 -5.25
N VAL A 528 -18.40 -3.55 -5.74
CA VAL A 528 -17.74 -2.24 -5.70
C VAL A 528 -17.38 -1.83 -7.12
N MET A 529 -17.69 -0.60 -7.49
CA MET A 529 -17.18 0.01 -8.71
C MET A 529 -16.23 1.16 -8.35
N MET A 530 -15.00 1.14 -8.87
CA MET A 530 -14.09 2.28 -8.72
C MET A 530 -13.91 3.01 -10.04
N VAL A 531 -13.78 4.33 -9.94
CA VAL A 531 -13.50 5.25 -11.06
C VAL A 531 -12.17 5.94 -10.80
N ASN A 532 -11.26 5.97 -11.77
CA ASN A 532 -10.03 6.74 -11.64
C ASN A 532 -10.32 8.24 -11.70
N LEU A 533 -9.72 9.02 -10.80
CA LEU A 533 -9.81 10.47 -10.86
C LEU A 533 -9.22 11.02 -12.17
N ASP A 534 -8.10 10.46 -12.64
CA ASP A 534 -7.44 10.88 -13.88
C ASP A 534 -8.36 10.76 -15.12
N ASP A 535 -9.22 9.73 -15.14
CA ASP A 535 -10.20 9.54 -16.22
C ASP A 535 -11.35 10.57 -16.14
N LEU A 536 -11.63 11.15 -14.96
CA LEU A 536 -12.65 12.19 -14.79
C LEU A 536 -12.20 13.58 -15.23
N LEU A 537 -10.90 13.77 -15.48
CA LEU A 537 -10.30 15.06 -15.84
C LEU A 537 -10.11 15.24 -17.37
N LEU A 538 -10.63 14.29 -18.15
CA LEU A 538 -10.54 14.20 -19.62
C LEU A 538 -11.26 15.34 -20.35
#